data_AF-A0A7D8Z3M5-F1
#
_entry.id   AF-A0A7D8Z3M5-F1
#
_cell.length_a   1.000
_cell.length_b   1.000
_cell.length_c   1.000
_cell.angle_alpha   90.00
_cell.angle_beta   90.00
_cell.angle_gamma   90.00
#
_symmetry.space_group_name_H-M   'P 1'
#
loop_
_entity.id
_entity.type
_entity.pdbx_description
1 polymer ?
#
loop_
_entity_poly.entity_id
_entity_poly.type
_entity_poly.pdbx_seq_one_letter_code
_entity_poly.pdbx_strand_id
1 'polypeptide(L)'
;MALRLGTTLRGSKYSFRLVEKLGDNTVLSPVFKAEVLPGFQSSKTYMACCWTTQKPFCLAFEWMDTTLAEVPFEEHVNDPVLVANIVKVCLEAFVELEKRASCLFRAKLKPANVLISSVDGLSKVKIGDLGLAGPEGGNPRWVQPEPFRAPEVWTGVSCFHKADVWSTVAMLLQRVDPNILGNADNIDKKLIHPMEWCLAKIMLLFDPSCSSIPPPSVADKSLQADFKLAQKFTTSQAKDESDELLLQIPSFDVWADLAMDAGIPK
;
A
#
# COMPACT_ATOMS: atom_id res chain seq x y z
N MET A 1 -8.18 24.91 15.31
CA MET A 1 -7.05 25.86 15.31
C MET A 1 -6.03 25.37 14.29
N ALA A 2 -5.81 26.06 13.17
CA ALA A 2 -4.90 25.52 12.14
C ALA A 2 -3.43 25.59 12.62
N LEU A 3 -2.69 24.48 12.57
CA LEU A 3 -1.25 24.45 12.84
C LEU A 3 -0.48 25.17 11.73
N ARG A 4 0.53 25.95 12.12
CA ARG A 4 1.36 26.74 11.19
C ARG A 4 2.84 26.41 11.36
N LEU A 5 3.62 26.59 10.30
CA LEU A 5 5.08 26.52 10.40
C LEU A 5 5.59 27.53 11.44
N GLY A 6 6.64 27.16 12.16
CA GLY A 6 7.17 27.90 13.30
C GLY A 6 6.42 27.68 14.62
N THR A 7 5.24 27.04 14.61
CA THR A 7 4.51 26.72 15.85
C THR A 7 5.32 25.73 16.69
N THR A 8 5.44 26.02 17.98
CA THR A 8 6.02 25.09 18.96
C THR A 8 4.92 24.31 19.65
N LEU A 9 5.00 22.99 19.57
CA LEU A 9 4.12 22.04 20.24
C LEU A 9 4.86 21.41 21.41
N ARG A 10 4.24 21.44 22.60
CA ARG A 10 4.81 20.83 23.80
C ARG A 10 4.24 19.42 23.98
N GLY A 11 5.10 18.42 23.84
CA GLY A 11 4.80 17.04 24.21
C GLY A 11 5.11 16.76 25.68
N SER A 12 4.89 15.50 26.09
CA SER A 12 5.19 15.03 27.45
C SER A 12 6.70 14.98 27.77
N LYS A 13 7.53 14.70 26.76
CA LYS A 13 8.99 14.55 26.90
C LYS A 13 9.80 15.64 26.20
N TYR A 14 9.30 16.16 25.08
CA TYR A 14 10.02 17.09 24.22
C TYR A 14 9.11 18.23 23.75
N SER A 15 9.73 19.33 23.32
CA SER A 15 9.05 20.39 22.58
C SER A 15 9.48 20.33 21.11
N PHE A 16 8.53 20.54 20.21
CA PHE A 16 8.69 20.34 18.78
C PHE A 16 8.35 21.63 18.05
N ARG A 17 9.26 22.15 17.22
CA ARG A 17 8.98 23.28 16.33
C ARG A 17 8.65 22.76 14.94
N LEU A 18 7.47 23.09 14.42
CA LEU A 18 7.07 22.71 13.07
C LEU A 18 7.91 23.49 12.04
N VAL A 19 8.57 22.80 11.12
CA VAL A 19 9.48 23.43 10.14
C VAL A 19 9.04 23.24 8.70
N GLU A 20 8.33 22.16 8.40
CA GLU A 20 7.91 21.83 7.04
C GLU A 20 6.56 21.12 7.07
N LYS A 21 5.71 21.33 6.08
CA LYS A 21 4.46 20.59 5.91
C LYS A 21 4.70 19.53 4.83
N LEU A 22 4.57 18.26 5.18
CA LEU A 22 4.94 17.13 4.32
C LEU A 22 3.79 16.65 3.42
N GLY A 23 2.57 17.15 3.63
CA GLY A 23 1.45 16.94 2.71
C GLY A 23 0.08 17.05 3.36
N ASP A 24 -0.94 17.16 2.49
CA ASP A 24 -2.38 17.10 2.83
C ASP A 24 -3.01 15.75 2.43
N ASN A 25 -2.20 14.78 1.99
CA ASN A 25 -2.64 13.56 1.32
C ASN A 25 -3.07 12.43 2.27
N THR A 26 -3.26 12.72 3.57
CA THR A 26 -3.90 11.76 4.47
C THR A 26 -5.33 12.19 4.74
N VAL A 27 -6.26 11.24 4.63
CA VAL A 27 -7.72 11.47 4.79
C VAL A 27 -8.06 12.06 6.17
N LEU A 28 -7.17 11.95 7.15
CA LEU A 28 -7.47 12.19 8.56
C LEU A 28 -6.59 13.25 9.23
N SER A 29 -5.39 13.57 8.72
CA SER A 29 -4.41 14.35 9.50
C SER A 29 -3.33 15.06 8.66
N PRO A 30 -3.09 16.37 8.85
CA PRO A 30 -1.90 17.00 8.30
C PRO A 30 -0.63 16.46 8.99
N VAL A 31 0.43 16.28 8.19
CA VAL A 31 1.74 15.80 8.66
C VAL A 31 2.78 16.89 8.48
N PHE A 32 3.59 17.08 9.52
CA PHE A 32 4.65 18.09 9.55
C PHE A 32 5.99 17.45 9.90
N LYS A 33 7.06 18.01 9.35
CA LYS A 33 8.40 17.84 9.89
C LYS A 33 8.58 18.78 11.06
N ALA A 34 9.23 18.31 12.11
CA ALA A 34 9.52 19.11 13.28
C ALA A 34 10.94 18.92 13.77
N GLU A 35 11.46 19.99 14.36
CA GLU A 35 12.72 19.97 15.10
C GLU A 35 12.44 19.80 16.59
N VAL A 36 13.20 18.92 17.24
CA VAL A 36 13.21 18.81 18.69
C VAL A 36 13.99 19.99 19.27
N LEU A 37 13.36 20.79 20.12
CA LEU A 37 13.97 21.95 20.77
C LEU A 37 14.91 21.52 21.93
N PRO A 38 15.93 22.32 22.29
CA PRO A 38 17.08 21.89 23.07
C PRO A 38 16.76 21.31 24.46
N GLY A 39 17.45 20.22 24.78
CA GLY A 39 17.35 19.41 26.01
C GLY A 39 17.89 17.98 25.81
N PHE A 40 17.89 17.49 24.56
CA PHE A 40 18.55 16.27 24.07
C PHE A 40 19.05 16.52 22.63
N GLN A 41 20.02 15.73 22.15
CA GLN A 41 20.67 15.88 20.83
C GLN A 41 19.66 16.14 19.69
N SER A 42 20.00 17.11 18.83
CA SER A 42 19.22 17.56 17.68
C SER A 42 18.96 16.42 16.70
N SER A 43 17.84 15.74 16.89
CA SER A 43 17.33 14.72 15.99
C SER A 43 16.08 15.27 15.30
N LYS A 44 15.98 15.08 13.99
CA LYS A 44 14.77 15.44 13.22
C LYS A 44 13.66 14.43 13.59
N THR A 45 12.41 14.89 13.64
CA THR A 45 11.24 14.07 13.99
C THR A 45 10.09 14.47 13.06
N TYR A 46 9.23 13.53 12.64
CA TYR A 46 7.96 13.91 12.00
C TYR A 46 6.82 13.88 13.02
N MET A 47 5.91 14.83 12.89
CA MET A 47 4.75 15.04 13.75
C MET A 47 3.50 14.87 12.90
N ALA A 48 2.71 13.85 13.20
CA ALA A 48 1.37 13.68 12.63
C ALA A 48 0.35 14.26 13.62
N CYS A 49 -0.47 15.21 13.19
CA CYS A 49 -1.45 15.83 14.06
C CYS A 49 -2.87 15.44 13.65
N CYS A 50 -3.58 14.78 14.57
CA CYS A 50 -4.94 14.31 14.37
C CYS A 50 -5.94 15.19 15.11
N TRP A 51 -7.05 15.48 14.44
CA TRP A 51 -8.15 16.24 14.99
C TRP A 51 -9.29 15.28 15.32
N THR A 52 -9.59 15.09 16.60
CA THR A 52 -10.88 14.50 17.00
C THR A 52 -11.86 15.61 17.33
N THR A 53 -13.15 15.31 17.23
CA THR A 53 -14.25 16.21 17.62
C THR A 53 -14.18 16.66 19.09
N GLN A 54 -13.42 15.96 19.93
CA GLN A 54 -13.32 16.27 21.36
C GLN A 54 -12.00 16.95 21.75
N LYS A 55 -10.84 16.55 21.21
CA LYS A 55 -9.54 17.23 21.44
C LYS A 55 -8.55 17.00 20.29
N PRO A 56 -7.79 18.02 19.87
CA PRO A 56 -6.64 17.79 19.00
C PRO A 56 -5.53 17.06 19.76
N PHE A 57 -4.92 16.07 19.12
CA PHE A 57 -3.70 15.43 19.61
C PHE A 57 -2.67 15.31 18.49
N CYS A 58 -1.39 15.25 18.84
CA CYS A 58 -0.32 15.00 17.89
C CYS A 58 0.50 13.80 18.33
N LEU A 59 0.94 13.02 17.35
CA LEU A 59 1.85 11.91 17.49
C LEU A 59 3.20 12.33 16.91
N ALA A 60 4.26 12.14 17.69
CA ALA A 60 5.64 12.39 17.28
C ALA A 60 6.33 11.06 16.96
N PHE A 61 6.99 10.97 15.82
CA PHE A 61 7.65 9.77 15.32
C PHE A 61 9.05 10.09 14.80
N GLU A 62 9.93 9.09 14.83
CA GLU A 62 11.28 9.18 14.28
C GLU A 62 11.29 9.61 12.81
N TRP A 63 12.17 10.54 12.43
CA TRP A 63 12.33 10.96 11.03
C TRP A 63 12.90 9.85 10.14
N MET A 64 12.34 9.72 8.93
CA MET A 64 12.82 8.86 7.85
C MET A 64 12.96 9.73 6.60
N ASP A 65 14.02 9.52 5.81
CA ASP A 65 14.42 10.47 4.76
C ASP A 65 13.53 10.43 3.52
N THR A 66 12.99 9.26 3.19
CA THR A 66 12.17 9.03 1.99
C THR A 66 11.19 7.87 2.22
N THR A 67 10.33 7.62 1.24
CA THR A 67 9.43 6.46 1.18
C THR A 67 9.73 5.60 -0.04
N LEU A 68 9.29 4.34 -0.02
CA LEU A 68 9.37 3.45 -1.19
C LEU A 68 8.63 4.01 -2.43
N ALA A 69 7.64 4.88 -2.20
CA ALA A 69 6.93 5.57 -3.29
C ALA A 69 7.80 6.61 -4.02
N GLU A 70 8.75 7.20 -3.31
CA GLU A 70 9.56 8.34 -3.79
C GLU A 70 10.91 7.91 -4.35
N VAL A 71 11.41 6.75 -3.95
CA VAL A 71 12.67 6.24 -4.48
C VAL A 71 12.46 5.80 -5.96
N PRO A 72 13.40 6.12 -6.86
CA PRO A 72 13.30 5.78 -8.28
C PRO A 72 13.17 4.27 -8.51
N PHE A 73 12.41 3.90 -9.53
CA PHE A 73 12.09 2.50 -9.79
C PHE A 73 13.35 1.64 -10.03
N GLU A 74 14.23 2.15 -10.88
CA GLU A 74 15.43 1.50 -11.38
C GLU A 74 16.45 1.24 -10.26
N GLU A 75 16.41 2.02 -9.18
CA GLU A 75 17.30 1.87 -8.03
C GLU A 75 16.90 0.72 -7.10
N HIS A 76 15.61 0.39 -7.01
CA HIS A 76 15.13 -0.65 -6.07
C HIS A 76 15.22 -2.07 -6.59
N VAL A 77 14.82 -2.29 -7.85
CA VAL A 77 14.80 -3.64 -8.44
C VAL A 77 16.21 -4.18 -8.59
N ASN A 78 17.18 -3.27 -8.74
CA ASN A 78 18.60 -3.61 -8.81
C ASN A 78 19.28 -3.70 -7.44
N ASP A 79 18.55 -3.43 -6.33
CA ASP A 79 19.05 -3.58 -4.97
C ASP A 79 18.33 -4.74 -4.23
N PRO A 80 18.79 -5.99 -4.43
CA PRO A 80 18.21 -7.15 -3.76
C PRO A 80 18.35 -7.08 -2.22
N VAL A 81 19.32 -6.32 -1.70
CA VAL A 81 19.50 -6.14 -0.25
C VAL A 81 18.37 -5.27 0.31
N LEU A 82 18.04 -4.17 -0.37
CA LEU A 82 16.90 -3.32 0.00
C LEU A 82 15.59 -4.10 -0.08
N VAL A 83 15.35 -4.84 -1.17
CA VAL A 83 14.14 -5.67 -1.33
C VAL A 83 14.02 -6.71 -0.22
N ALA A 84 15.09 -7.46 0.06
CA ALA A 84 15.11 -8.44 1.14
C ALA A 84 14.85 -7.81 2.51
N ASN A 85 15.41 -6.61 2.76
CA ASN A 85 15.19 -5.88 4.00
C ASN A 85 13.74 -5.40 4.14
N ILE A 86 13.12 -4.91 3.06
CA ILE A 86 11.70 -4.53 3.06
C ILE A 86 10.82 -5.73 3.39
N VAL A 87 11.03 -6.87 2.72
CA VAL A 87 10.26 -8.10 2.98
C VAL A 87 10.44 -8.53 4.44
N LYS A 88 11.69 -8.57 4.92
CA LYS A 88 11.99 -8.92 6.31
C LYS A 88 11.25 -8.03 7.29
N VAL A 89 11.35 -6.70 7.15
CA VAL A 89 10.70 -5.74 8.05
C VAL A 89 9.17 -5.86 8.00
N CYS A 90 8.59 -6.12 6.82
CA CYS A 90 7.15 -6.36 6.68
C CYS A 90 6.72 -7.61 7.47
N LEU A 91 7.40 -8.74 7.27
CA LEU A 91 7.07 -9.98 7.94
C LEU A 91 7.29 -9.90 9.47
N GLU A 92 8.40 -9.32 9.91
CA GLU A 92 8.65 -9.09 11.34
C GLU A 92 7.57 -8.20 11.97
N ALA A 93 7.13 -7.14 11.28
CA ALA A 93 6.05 -6.29 11.76
C ALA A 93 4.72 -7.06 11.88
N PHE A 94 4.40 -7.96 10.95
CA PHE A 94 3.18 -8.77 11.03
C PHE A 94 3.23 -9.72 12.23
N VAL A 95 4.36 -10.38 12.46
CA VAL A 95 4.56 -11.24 13.64
C VAL A 95 4.38 -10.45 14.94
N GLU A 96 4.90 -9.21 15.01
CA GLU A 96 4.74 -8.37 16.18
C GLU A 96 3.31 -7.84 16.39
N LEU A 97 2.55 -7.65 15.30
CA LEU A 97 1.14 -7.27 15.37
C LEU A 97 0.24 -8.45 15.78
N GLU A 98 0.55 -9.65 15.30
CA GLU A 98 -0.14 -10.89 15.66
C GLU A 98 -0.03 -11.19 17.16
N LYS A 99 1.14 -10.96 17.76
CA LYS A 99 1.38 -11.13 19.21
C LYS A 99 0.54 -10.22 20.11
N ARG A 100 -0.11 -9.18 19.56
CA ARG A 100 -0.94 -8.26 20.36
C ARG A 100 -2.24 -8.95 20.76
N ALA A 101 -2.79 -8.58 21.92
CA ALA A 101 -3.96 -9.21 22.54
C ALA A 101 -5.26 -9.24 21.68
N SER A 102 -5.27 -8.59 20.52
CA SER A 102 -6.40 -8.57 19.58
C SER A 102 -6.06 -9.13 18.20
N CYS A 103 -4.90 -9.79 18.04
CA CYS A 103 -4.37 -10.31 16.78
C CYS A 103 -4.53 -9.28 15.66
N LEU A 104 -3.73 -8.21 15.72
CA LEU A 104 -3.91 -7.09 14.80
C LEU A 104 -3.38 -7.45 13.41
N PHE A 105 -4.08 -7.02 12.37
CA PHE A 105 -3.59 -7.10 10.98
C PHE A 105 -3.31 -5.70 10.42
N ARG A 106 -2.43 -5.64 9.42
CA ARG A 106 -1.87 -4.43 8.82
C ARG A 106 -2.54 -4.10 7.49
N ALA A 107 -3.79 -3.73 7.61
CA ALA A 107 -4.68 -3.50 6.50
C ALA A 107 -4.24 -2.50 5.40
N LYS A 108 -3.28 -1.61 5.67
CA LYS A 108 -2.91 -0.50 4.76
C LYS A 108 -1.41 -0.49 4.44
N LEU A 109 -0.95 -1.51 3.73
CA LEU A 109 0.40 -1.54 3.16
C LEU A 109 0.39 -0.96 1.75
N LYS A 110 1.34 -0.06 1.48
CA LYS A 110 1.56 0.61 0.19
C LYS A 110 2.95 1.25 0.18
N PRO A 111 3.53 1.60 -0.99
CA PRO A 111 4.88 2.16 -1.05
C PRO A 111 5.07 3.41 -0.17
N ALA A 112 4.07 4.30 -0.11
CA ALA A 112 4.12 5.52 0.71
C ALA A 112 4.14 5.25 2.23
N ASN A 113 3.83 4.02 2.66
CA ASN A 113 3.84 3.62 4.07
C ASN A 113 5.10 2.80 4.43
N VAL A 114 6.00 2.54 3.47
CA VAL A 114 7.33 1.95 3.70
C VAL A 114 8.34 3.08 3.72
N LEU A 115 8.88 3.36 4.90
CA LEU A 115 9.78 4.47 5.17
C LEU A 115 11.23 3.99 5.11
N ILE A 116 12.09 4.76 4.45
CA ILE A 116 13.48 4.42 4.19
C ILE A 116 14.36 5.59 4.65
N SER A 117 15.46 5.28 5.33
CA SER A 117 16.53 6.23 5.61
C SER A 117 17.87 5.54 5.37
N SER A 118 18.90 6.30 5.01
CA SER A 118 20.27 5.78 5.00
C SER A 118 20.92 6.13 6.32
N VAL A 119 21.27 5.12 7.12
CA VAL A 119 22.02 5.31 8.36
C VAL A 119 23.32 4.53 8.21
N ASP A 120 24.44 5.24 8.25
CA ASP A 120 25.80 4.66 8.15
C ASP A 120 26.03 3.84 6.86
N GLY A 121 25.38 4.21 5.76
CA GLY A 121 25.45 3.49 4.48
C GLY A 121 24.56 2.24 4.40
N LEU A 122 23.82 1.91 5.47
CA LEU A 122 22.82 0.85 5.47
C LEU A 122 21.41 1.44 5.38
N SER A 123 20.61 0.90 4.46
CA SER A 123 19.20 1.26 4.33
C SER A 123 18.41 0.76 5.53
N LYS A 124 17.95 1.68 6.38
CA LYS A 124 17.02 1.41 7.47
C LYS A 124 15.60 1.48 6.93
N VAL A 125 14.85 0.39 7.07
CA VAL A 125 13.47 0.29 6.61
C VAL A 125 12.53 0.22 7.80
N LYS A 126 11.39 0.94 7.72
CA LYS A 126 10.32 0.92 8.73
C LYS A 126 8.95 1.00 8.08
N ILE A 127 7.93 0.51 8.77
CA ILE A 127 6.54 0.64 8.33
C ILE A 127 5.86 1.77 9.11
N GLY A 128 5.27 2.72 8.39
CA GLY A 128 4.51 3.86 8.94
C GLY A 128 3.00 3.64 8.89
N ASP A 129 2.20 4.61 9.39
CA ASP A 129 0.73 4.69 9.22
C ASP A 129 -0.11 3.48 9.71
N LEU A 130 -0.09 3.17 11.00
CA LEU A 130 -0.92 2.11 11.61
C LEU A 130 -2.40 2.48 11.82
N GLY A 131 -2.88 3.57 11.21
CA GLY A 131 -4.20 4.16 11.52
C GLY A 131 -5.41 3.28 11.17
N LEU A 132 -5.22 2.25 10.34
CA LEU A 132 -6.25 1.26 9.97
C LEU A 132 -5.94 -0.15 10.48
N ALA A 133 -4.93 -0.31 11.34
CA ALA A 133 -4.68 -1.59 11.97
C ALA A 133 -5.87 -1.96 12.87
N GLY A 134 -6.39 -3.16 12.72
CA GLY A 134 -7.59 -3.61 13.41
C GLY A 134 -7.50 -5.09 13.78
N PRO A 135 -8.45 -5.59 14.60
CA PRO A 135 -8.50 -7.01 14.93
C PRO A 135 -8.76 -7.83 13.68
N GLU A 136 -8.11 -8.99 13.59
CA GLU A 136 -8.27 -9.95 12.51
C GLU A 136 -9.75 -10.30 12.25
N GLY A 137 -10.12 -10.44 10.97
CA GLY A 137 -11.51 -10.65 10.57
C GLY A 137 -12.38 -9.40 10.63
N GLY A 138 -11.89 -8.29 11.19
CA GLY A 138 -12.53 -6.98 11.14
C GLY A 138 -12.56 -6.46 9.71
N ASN A 139 -13.75 -6.05 9.24
CA ASN A 139 -13.92 -5.55 7.88
C ASN A 139 -14.73 -4.24 7.84
N PRO A 140 -14.15 -3.10 8.22
CA PRO A 140 -14.76 -1.79 7.99
C PRO A 140 -14.63 -1.37 6.51
N ARG A 141 -14.88 -2.29 5.55
CA ARG A 141 -14.81 -2.13 4.08
C ARG A 141 -13.51 -1.53 3.50
N TRP A 142 -12.91 -2.24 2.54
CA TRP A 142 -11.86 -1.73 1.64
C TRP A 142 -10.58 -1.23 2.31
N VAL A 143 -10.09 -1.97 3.31
CA VAL A 143 -8.99 -1.47 4.13
C VAL A 143 -7.63 -1.55 3.40
N GLN A 144 -7.47 -2.53 2.50
CA GLN A 144 -6.33 -2.64 1.59
C GLN A 144 -6.50 -1.71 0.37
N PRO A 145 -5.47 -0.93 0.00
CA PRO A 145 -5.47 -0.16 -1.24
C PRO A 145 -5.71 -1.08 -2.45
N GLU A 146 -6.47 -0.60 -3.44
CA GLU A 146 -6.91 -1.38 -4.59
C GLU A 146 -5.75 -2.12 -5.30
N PRO A 147 -4.60 -1.50 -5.60
CA PRO A 147 -3.52 -2.19 -6.32
C PRO A 147 -2.89 -3.36 -5.57
N PHE A 148 -2.98 -3.38 -4.24
CA PHE A 148 -2.26 -4.34 -3.39
C PHE A 148 -3.19 -5.28 -2.65
N ARG A 149 -4.48 -5.25 -2.98
CA ARG A 149 -5.53 -5.98 -2.28
C ARG A 149 -5.49 -7.46 -2.65
N ALA A 150 -5.61 -8.31 -1.64
CA ALA A 150 -5.59 -9.75 -1.81
C ALA A 150 -6.85 -10.28 -2.54
N PRO A 151 -6.73 -11.36 -3.35
CA PRO A 151 -7.84 -11.91 -4.13
C PRO A 151 -9.09 -12.24 -3.30
N GLU A 152 -8.92 -12.83 -2.12
CA GLU A 152 -10.01 -13.15 -1.21
C GLU A 152 -10.74 -11.91 -0.69
N VAL A 153 -10.02 -10.80 -0.52
CA VAL A 153 -10.62 -9.53 -0.07
C VAL A 153 -11.50 -8.94 -1.15
N TRP A 154 -11.17 -9.16 -2.43
CA TRP A 154 -12.01 -8.78 -3.56
C TRP A 154 -13.34 -9.54 -3.63
N THR A 155 -13.43 -10.73 -3.01
CA THR A 155 -14.66 -11.52 -2.95
C THR A 155 -15.49 -11.22 -1.70
N GLY A 156 -15.06 -10.26 -0.88
CA GLY A 156 -15.74 -9.83 0.34
C GLY A 156 -15.32 -10.61 1.58
N VAL A 157 -14.32 -11.49 1.50
CA VAL A 157 -13.70 -12.10 2.68
C VAL A 157 -12.99 -11.01 3.48
N SER A 158 -13.10 -11.08 4.80
CA SER A 158 -12.37 -10.16 5.68
C SER A 158 -10.86 -10.27 5.48
N CYS A 159 -10.12 -9.21 5.80
CA CYS A 159 -8.66 -9.26 5.78
C CYS A 159 -8.12 -10.07 6.96
N PHE A 160 -7.18 -10.96 6.67
CA PHE A 160 -6.41 -11.76 7.62
C PHE A 160 -4.92 -11.51 7.39
N HIS A 161 -4.06 -12.01 8.28
CA HIS A 161 -2.58 -11.86 8.15
C HIS A 161 -2.04 -12.28 6.76
N LYS A 162 -2.65 -13.29 6.12
CA LYS A 162 -2.29 -13.75 4.77
C LYS A 162 -2.47 -12.66 3.71
N ALA A 163 -3.48 -11.80 3.88
CA ALA A 163 -3.72 -10.69 2.98
C ALA A 163 -2.60 -9.63 3.10
N ASP A 164 -1.96 -9.46 4.26
CA ASP A 164 -0.83 -8.54 4.42
C ASP A 164 0.46 -9.09 3.78
N VAL A 165 0.66 -10.41 3.88
CA VAL A 165 1.75 -11.10 3.15
C VAL A 165 1.58 -10.89 1.65
N TRP A 166 0.35 -11.07 1.14
CA TRP A 166 0.02 -10.74 -0.25
C TRP A 166 0.35 -9.29 -0.59
N SER A 167 -0.15 -8.32 0.20
CA SER A 167 0.06 -6.91 -0.07
C SER A 167 1.54 -6.53 -0.12
N THR A 168 2.40 -7.25 0.63
CA THR A 168 3.85 -7.03 0.61
C THR A 168 4.43 -7.35 -0.77
N VAL A 169 4.07 -8.51 -1.33
CA VAL A 169 4.56 -8.93 -2.65
C VAL A 169 3.91 -8.09 -3.75
N ALA A 170 2.59 -7.87 -3.68
CA ALA A 170 1.87 -7.04 -4.65
C ALA A 170 2.43 -5.61 -4.73
N MET A 171 2.79 -5.03 -3.58
CA MET A 171 3.46 -3.73 -3.51
C MET A 171 4.80 -3.74 -4.24
N LEU A 172 5.64 -4.74 -4.00
CA LEU A 172 6.95 -4.85 -4.67
C LEU A 172 6.79 -5.09 -6.17
N LEU A 173 5.87 -5.96 -6.58
CA LEU A 173 5.57 -6.25 -7.99
C LEU A 173 5.07 -5.01 -8.73
N GLN A 174 4.21 -4.22 -8.09
CA GLN A 174 3.75 -2.94 -8.63
C GLN A 174 4.86 -1.89 -8.71
N ARG A 175 5.90 -2.00 -7.86
CA ARG A 175 7.11 -1.22 -8.08
C ARG A 175 7.83 -1.71 -9.33
N VAL A 176 8.05 -3.02 -9.49
CA VAL A 176 8.65 -3.67 -10.69
C VAL A 176 8.01 -3.18 -11.98
N ASP A 177 6.69 -3.21 -12.05
CA ASP A 177 5.99 -2.60 -13.18
C ASP A 177 4.60 -2.12 -12.70
N PRO A 178 4.34 -0.80 -12.78
CA PRO A 178 3.07 -0.23 -12.34
C PRO A 178 1.88 -0.66 -13.22
N ASN A 179 2.13 -1.32 -14.35
CA ASN A 179 1.12 -1.86 -15.24
C ASN A 179 0.73 -3.30 -14.90
N ILE A 180 1.46 -4.02 -14.03
CA ILE A 180 1.05 -5.38 -13.63
C ILE A 180 -0.15 -5.30 -12.68
N LEU A 181 -0.04 -4.47 -11.64
CA LEU A 181 -1.08 -4.27 -10.64
C LEU A 181 -1.42 -2.78 -10.50
N GLY A 182 -2.68 -2.47 -10.21
CA GLY A 182 -3.13 -1.09 -10.08
C GLY A 182 -3.72 -0.53 -11.38
N ASN A 183 -3.80 0.80 -11.44
CA ASN A 183 -4.55 1.54 -12.47
C ASN A 183 -3.69 2.49 -13.32
N ALA A 184 -2.36 2.30 -13.34
CA ALA A 184 -1.46 3.24 -14.00
C ALA A 184 -1.78 3.37 -15.50
N ASP A 185 -1.94 2.22 -16.15
CA ASP A 185 -2.32 1.97 -17.55
C ASP A 185 -3.83 2.06 -17.84
N ASN A 186 -4.65 2.49 -16.87
CA ASN A 186 -6.08 2.63 -17.12
C ASN A 186 -6.33 3.72 -18.17
N ILE A 187 -6.84 3.27 -19.32
CA ILE A 187 -7.06 4.04 -20.55
C ILE A 187 -8.05 5.19 -20.38
N ASP A 188 -9.02 5.07 -19.46
CA ASP A 188 -9.97 6.13 -19.14
C ASP A 188 -10.39 6.06 -17.67
N LYS A 189 -9.66 6.78 -16.82
CA LYS A 189 -9.91 6.86 -15.37
C LYS A 189 -11.22 7.56 -15.00
N LYS A 190 -11.90 8.22 -15.95
CA LYS A 190 -13.21 8.84 -15.72
C LYS A 190 -14.34 7.84 -15.94
N LEU A 191 -14.18 6.97 -16.94
CA LEU A 191 -15.18 5.96 -17.28
C LEU A 191 -14.97 4.64 -16.53
N ILE A 192 -13.72 4.25 -16.31
CA ILE A 192 -13.35 3.01 -15.64
C ILE A 192 -12.76 3.35 -14.29
N HIS A 193 -13.52 3.07 -13.25
CA HIS A 193 -13.07 3.34 -11.90
C HIS A 193 -11.94 2.35 -11.51
N PRO A 194 -11.00 2.75 -10.64
CA PRO A 194 -9.81 1.95 -10.33
C PRO A 194 -10.12 0.56 -9.77
N MET A 195 -11.25 0.43 -9.07
CA MET A 195 -11.69 -0.80 -8.42
C MET A 195 -11.84 -1.93 -9.45
N GLU A 196 -12.55 -1.67 -10.53
CA GLU A 196 -12.92 -2.62 -11.57
C GLU A 196 -11.71 -2.95 -12.45
N TRP A 197 -10.86 -1.95 -12.72
CA TRP A 197 -9.62 -2.17 -13.46
C TRP A 197 -8.66 -3.07 -12.69
N CYS A 198 -8.41 -2.79 -11.41
CA CYS A 198 -7.53 -3.61 -10.57
C CYS A 198 -8.06 -5.03 -10.43
N LEU A 199 -9.38 -5.18 -10.23
CA LEU A 199 -10.01 -6.49 -10.12
C LEU A 199 -9.90 -7.31 -11.42
N ALA A 200 -10.05 -6.68 -12.59
CA ALA A 200 -9.87 -7.35 -13.87
C ALA A 200 -8.44 -7.90 -14.02
N LYS A 201 -7.43 -7.15 -13.56
CA LYS A 201 -6.03 -7.64 -13.56
C LYS A 201 -5.84 -8.86 -12.67
N ILE A 202 -6.42 -8.84 -11.47
CA ILE A 202 -6.37 -9.98 -10.56
C ILE A 202 -7.05 -11.20 -11.17
N MET A 203 -8.20 -11.02 -11.83
CA MET A 203 -8.86 -12.08 -12.58
C MET A 203 -7.95 -12.64 -13.69
N LEU A 204 -7.36 -11.78 -14.53
CA LEU A 204 -6.46 -12.22 -15.59
C LEU A 204 -5.23 -12.95 -15.07
N LEU A 205 -4.69 -12.55 -13.92
CA LEU A 205 -3.46 -13.14 -13.38
C LEU A 205 -3.67 -14.52 -12.75
N PHE A 206 -4.83 -14.78 -12.12
CA PHE A 206 -5.07 -16.01 -11.34
C PHE A 206 -6.19 -16.90 -11.87
N ASP A 207 -7.09 -16.36 -12.69
CA ASP A 207 -8.25 -17.06 -13.21
C ASP A 207 -8.70 -16.46 -14.55
N PRO A 208 -7.88 -16.58 -15.61
CA PRO A 208 -8.17 -15.98 -16.91
C PRO A 208 -9.53 -16.40 -17.48
N SER A 209 -9.99 -17.62 -17.15
CA SER A 209 -11.31 -18.15 -17.52
C SER A 209 -12.45 -17.69 -16.60
N CYS A 210 -12.17 -16.90 -15.56
CA CYS A 210 -13.12 -16.39 -14.58
C CYS A 210 -14.02 -17.50 -13.98
N SER A 211 -13.43 -18.67 -13.72
CA SER A 211 -14.13 -19.89 -13.29
C SER A 211 -13.87 -20.29 -11.83
N SER A 212 -12.78 -19.80 -11.24
CA SER A 212 -12.23 -20.24 -9.95
C SER A 212 -12.39 -19.20 -8.85
N ILE A 213 -12.47 -17.90 -9.19
CA ILE A 213 -12.73 -16.84 -8.21
C ILE A 213 -14.24 -16.78 -7.96
N PRO A 214 -14.72 -17.11 -6.74
CA PRO A 214 -16.14 -17.09 -6.44
C PRO A 214 -16.68 -15.65 -6.50
N PRO A 215 -17.90 -15.46 -7.01
CA PRO A 215 -18.50 -14.13 -7.03
C PRO A 215 -18.74 -13.64 -5.59
N PRO A 216 -18.67 -12.32 -5.37
CA PRO A 216 -19.02 -11.71 -4.09
C PRO A 216 -20.47 -12.01 -3.68
N SER A 217 -20.73 -11.94 -2.37
CA SER A 217 -22.07 -12.12 -1.80
C SER A 217 -23.14 -11.27 -2.51
N VAL A 218 -24.30 -11.86 -2.80
CA VAL A 218 -25.47 -11.18 -3.39
C VAL A 218 -26.02 -10.03 -2.53
N ALA A 219 -25.67 -10.00 -1.25
CA ALA A 219 -26.00 -8.90 -0.36
C ALA A 219 -25.20 -7.63 -0.68
N ASP A 220 -23.98 -7.75 -1.24
CA ASP A 220 -23.13 -6.62 -1.59
C ASP A 220 -23.28 -6.26 -3.08
N LYS A 221 -24.37 -5.56 -3.38
CA LYS A 221 -24.73 -5.17 -4.76
C LYS A 221 -23.67 -4.32 -5.44
N SER A 222 -22.91 -3.51 -4.69
CA SER A 222 -21.86 -2.65 -5.25
C SER A 222 -20.71 -3.52 -5.73
N LEU A 223 -20.18 -4.37 -4.85
CA LEU A 223 -19.06 -5.24 -5.19
C LEU A 223 -19.44 -6.26 -6.28
N GLN A 224 -20.71 -6.69 -6.34
CA GLN A 224 -21.19 -7.49 -7.48
C GLN A 224 -21.18 -6.75 -8.82
N ALA A 225 -21.48 -5.45 -8.83
CA ALA A 225 -21.45 -4.66 -10.06
C ALA A 225 -20.00 -4.50 -10.55
N ASP A 226 -19.09 -4.17 -9.64
CA ASP A 226 -17.65 -4.03 -9.90
C ASP A 226 -17.07 -5.33 -10.46
N PHE A 227 -17.40 -6.47 -9.82
CA PHE A 227 -16.96 -7.79 -10.24
C PHE A 227 -17.47 -8.16 -11.64
N LYS A 228 -18.75 -7.89 -11.94
CA LYS A 228 -19.31 -8.14 -13.27
C LYS A 228 -18.68 -7.27 -14.35
N LEU A 229 -18.34 -6.02 -14.02
CA LEU A 229 -17.67 -5.13 -14.96
C LEU A 229 -16.23 -5.60 -15.22
N ALA A 230 -15.50 -5.99 -14.16
CA ALA A 230 -14.17 -6.58 -14.27
C ALA A 230 -14.17 -7.83 -15.17
N GLN A 231 -15.12 -8.76 -14.98
CA GLN A 231 -15.26 -9.95 -15.84
C GLN A 231 -15.51 -9.61 -17.31
N LYS A 232 -16.20 -8.51 -17.61
CA LYS A 232 -16.40 -8.08 -19.01
C LYS A 232 -15.07 -7.65 -19.64
N PHE A 233 -14.22 -6.95 -18.89
CA PHE A 233 -12.89 -6.56 -19.37
C PHE A 233 -11.99 -7.75 -19.66
N THR A 234 -12.14 -8.85 -18.91
CA THR A 234 -11.36 -10.08 -19.16
C THR A 234 -11.91 -10.89 -20.34
N THR A 235 -13.23 -10.95 -20.51
CA THR A 235 -13.88 -11.77 -21.56
C THR A 235 -13.76 -11.15 -22.96
N SER A 236 -13.68 -9.82 -23.08
CA SER A 236 -13.43 -9.14 -24.35
C SER A 236 -12.08 -9.51 -24.99
N GLN A 237 -11.10 -9.93 -24.18
CA GLN A 237 -9.79 -10.38 -24.64
C GLN A 237 -9.84 -11.71 -25.40
N ALA A 238 -10.88 -12.54 -25.17
CA ALA A 238 -10.98 -13.88 -25.74
C ALA A 238 -11.68 -13.92 -27.12
N LYS A 239 -12.16 -12.79 -27.65
CA LYS A 239 -13.01 -12.76 -28.86
C LYS A 239 -12.56 -11.84 -29.99
N ASP A 240 -11.66 -10.88 -29.76
CA ASP A 240 -11.19 -9.96 -30.80
C ASP A 240 -9.67 -10.09 -30.99
N GLU A 241 -9.25 -10.54 -32.18
CA GLU A 241 -7.88 -10.43 -32.71
C GLU A 241 -7.58 -8.98 -33.18
N SER A 242 -8.12 -7.95 -32.51
CA SER A 242 -7.85 -6.55 -32.85
C SER A 242 -7.05 -5.89 -31.72
N ASP A 243 -5.79 -5.63 -32.01
CA ASP A 243 -4.74 -5.09 -31.11
C ASP A 243 -5.03 -3.74 -30.43
N GLU A 244 -6.19 -3.11 -30.63
CA GLU A 244 -6.34 -1.68 -30.33
C GLU A 244 -7.03 -1.33 -29.01
N LEU A 245 -7.64 -2.26 -28.27
CA LEU A 245 -8.29 -1.92 -27.00
C LEU A 245 -8.22 -3.10 -26.03
N LEU A 246 -7.74 -2.85 -24.80
CA LEU A 246 -8.00 -3.59 -23.54
C LEU A 246 -6.81 -4.39 -22.97
N LEU A 247 -6.35 -3.94 -21.78
CA LEU A 247 -5.51 -4.63 -20.80
C LEU A 247 -4.50 -5.63 -21.40
N GLN A 248 -3.39 -5.11 -21.94
CA GLN A 248 -2.23 -5.93 -22.28
C GLN A 248 -1.50 -6.36 -21.00
N ILE A 249 -2.07 -7.33 -20.28
CA ILE A 249 -1.34 -8.07 -19.26
C ILE A 249 -0.79 -9.31 -19.96
N PRO A 250 0.54 -9.44 -20.11
CA PRO A 250 1.16 -10.67 -20.57
C PRO A 250 0.66 -11.87 -19.76
N SER A 251 0.55 -13.04 -20.38
CA SER A 251 0.18 -14.25 -19.64
C SER A 251 1.17 -14.54 -18.53
N PHE A 252 0.76 -15.29 -17.51
CA PHE A 252 1.63 -15.68 -16.40
C PHE A 252 2.91 -16.38 -16.89
N ASP A 253 2.85 -17.13 -17.99
CA ASP A 253 4.02 -17.77 -18.60
C ASP A 253 5.03 -16.75 -19.12
N VAL A 254 4.57 -15.67 -19.76
CA VAL A 254 5.45 -14.57 -20.21
C VAL A 254 6.10 -13.88 -19.01
N TRP A 255 5.38 -13.75 -17.89
CA TRP A 255 5.95 -13.20 -16.65
C TRP A 255 6.95 -14.14 -15.98
N ALA A 256 6.68 -15.45 -15.97
CA ALA A 256 7.60 -16.46 -15.46
C ALA A 256 8.89 -16.50 -16.29
N ASP A 257 8.78 -16.33 -17.61
CA ASP A 257 9.94 -16.24 -18.51
C ASP A 257 10.73 -14.94 -18.29
N LEU A 258 10.06 -13.79 -18.17
CA LEU A 258 10.71 -12.53 -17.82
C LEU A 258 11.40 -12.56 -16.44
N ALA A 259 10.81 -13.25 -15.46
CA ALA A 259 11.41 -13.45 -14.14
C ALA A 259 12.64 -14.38 -14.21
N MET A 260 12.60 -15.44 -15.04
CA MET A 260 13.76 -16.29 -15.31
C MET A 260 14.87 -15.52 -16.02
N ASP A 261 14.54 -14.69 -17.00
CA ASP A 261 15.50 -13.83 -17.72
C ASP A 261 16.15 -12.79 -16.78
N ALA A 262 15.41 -12.36 -15.75
CA ALA A 262 15.91 -11.53 -14.67
C ALA A 262 16.69 -12.31 -13.58
N GLY A 263 16.89 -13.63 -13.75
CA GLY A 263 17.67 -14.47 -12.86
C GLY A 263 16.93 -14.95 -11.59
N ILE A 264 15.60 -14.83 -11.55
CA ILE A 264 14.76 -15.33 -10.45
C ILE A 264 14.36 -16.78 -10.76
N PRO A 265 14.81 -17.77 -9.97
CA PRO A 265 14.49 -19.17 -10.23
C PRO A 265 13.00 -19.48 -9.95
N LYS A 266 12.46 -20.45 -10.70
CA LYS A 266 11.09 -20.99 -10.55
C LYS A 266 10.83 -21.57 -9.15
#